data_AF-A0A956YAQ8-F1
#
_entry.id   AF-A0A956YAQ8-F1
#
_cell.length_a   1.000
_cell.length_b   1.000
_cell.length_c   1.000
_cell.angle_alpha   90.00
_cell.angle_beta   90.00
_cell.angle_gamma   90.00
#
_symmetry.space_group_name_H-M   'P 1'
#
loop_
_entity.id
_entity.type
_entity.pdbx_description
1 polymer ?
#
loop_
_entity_poly.entity_id
_entity_poly.type
_entity_poly.pdbx_seq_one_letter_code
_entity_poly.pdbx_strand_id
1 'polypeptide(L)'
;MSAWNTVLYFLLILGRLTSPDYVCQPEVSGIRFDGAYDIAVSAHLIQLYNEDQAIRQPGQAINVEQLITDDRLRREVVLGYLQAGQITRADDLYRVALIFQHGDCPAHYQLAADLAYRAYEDGYTTAGWLYAAALDRYQQNTGRLPSYGTQYTIDIRGHFAQCPVDGSITDAERAELGLASLADLHARASSFDGQFQVEPSPWGAFAELPGVGPYFYQVSLIWACLH
;
A
#
# COMPACT_ATOMS: atom_id res chain seq x y z
N MET A 1 -1.04 26.40 4.68
CA MET A 1 -0.07 25.30 4.68
C MET A 1 -0.41 24.46 3.47
N SER A 2 0.55 24.24 2.57
CA SER A 2 0.21 23.87 1.20
C SER A 2 -0.25 22.40 1.13
N ALA A 3 -1.30 22.13 0.35
CA ALA A 3 -1.89 20.82 0.12
C ALA A 3 -0.90 19.76 -0.42
N TRP A 4 0.34 20.18 -0.71
CA TRP A 4 1.39 19.36 -1.27
C TRP A 4 1.94 18.31 -0.30
N ASN A 5 2.04 18.58 1.02
CA ASN A 5 2.70 17.62 1.92
C ASN A 5 1.89 16.35 2.24
N THR A 6 0.57 16.38 2.13
CA THR A 6 -0.26 15.18 2.37
C THR A 6 -0.53 14.39 1.09
N VAL A 7 -0.59 15.09 -0.05
CA VAL A 7 -0.63 14.50 -1.39
C VAL A 7 0.70 13.83 -1.71
N LEU A 8 1.85 14.36 -1.26
CA LEU A 8 3.14 13.67 -1.34
C LEU A 8 3.14 12.35 -0.57
N TYR A 9 2.40 12.14 0.52
CA TYR A 9 2.45 10.83 1.20
C TYR A 9 1.72 9.72 0.42
N PHE A 10 0.59 10.06 -0.22
CA PHE A 10 -0.09 9.16 -1.15
C PHE A 10 0.67 9.01 -2.49
N LEU A 11 1.33 10.07 -2.98
CA LEU A 11 2.08 10.07 -4.24
C LEU A 11 3.55 9.60 -4.14
N LEU A 12 4.19 9.63 -2.98
CA LEU A 12 5.59 9.19 -2.83
C LEU A 12 5.75 7.68 -2.80
N ILE A 13 4.64 6.95 -2.60
CA ILE A 13 4.57 5.51 -2.87
C ILE A 13 4.36 5.26 -4.38
N LEU A 14 3.86 6.25 -5.13
CA LEU A 14 3.61 6.24 -6.58
C LEU A 14 4.69 7.02 -7.36
N GLY A 15 5.92 7.02 -6.89
CA GLY A 15 6.90 8.01 -7.37
C GLY A 15 8.35 7.63 -7.17
N ARG A 16 8.66 6.33 -7.21
CA ARG A 16 9.98 5.91 -7.67
C ARG A 16 9.75 4.87 -8.74
N LEU A 17 9.92 5.33 -9.98
CA LEU A 17 10.55 4.51 -11.02
C LEU A 17 11.60 3.66 -10.31
N THR A 18 11.30 2.38 -10.16
CA THR A 18 12.32 1.41 -9.80
C THR A 18 13.31 1.52 -10.92
N SER A 19 14.40 2.24 -10.67
CA SER A 19 15.62 2.00 -11.42
C SER A 19 15.75 0.47 -11.46
N PRO A 20 16.05 -0.15 -12.61
CA PRO A 20 16.28 -1.59 -12.66
C PRO A 20 17.33 -2.05 -11.61
N ASP A 21 18.11 -1.12 -11.08
CA ASP A 21 19.11 -1.31 -10.03
C ASP A 21 18.65 -0.87 -8.61
N TYR A 22 17.37 -0.53 -8.40
CA TYR A 22 16.89 -0.13 -7.08
C TYR A 22 16.84 -1.33 -6.14
N VAL A 23 17.77 -1.36 -5.18
CA VAL A 23 17.81 -2.36 -4.12
C VAL A 23 16.91 -1.91 -2.97
N CYS A 24 15.96 -2.76 -2.59
CA CYS A 24 15.09 -2.58 -1.44
C CYS A 24 15.89 -2.21 -0.18
N GLN A 25 15.37 -1.28 0.62
CA GLN A 25 15.99 -0.89 1.89
C GLN A 25 15.00 -1.16 3.05
N PRO A 26 15.20 -2.22 3.84
CA PRO A 26 16.27 -3.25 3.76
C PRO A 26 16.07 -4.27 2.63
N GLU A 27 17.11 -5.04 2.30
CA GLU A 27 16.98 -6.17 1.39
C GLU A 27 16.28 -7.34 2.09
N VAL A 28 15.19 -7.84 1.50
CA VAL A 28 14.43 -8.96 2.04
C VAL A 28 15.15 -10.28 1.78
N SER A 29 15.66 -10.90 2.84
CA SER A 29 16.33 -12.21 2.75
C SER A 29 16.33 -12.95 4.10
N GLY A 30 16.57 -14.25 4.08
CA GLY A 30 16.83 -15.06 5.29
C GLY A 30 15.65 -15.22 6.24
N ILE A 31 14.41 -15.03 5.77
CA ILE A 31 13.19 -15.10 6.60
C ILE A 31 12.97 -16.52 7.12
N ARG A 32 12.59 -16.62 8.39
CA ARG A 32 12.34 -17.87 9.09
C ARG A 32 11.00 -17.83 9.81
N PHE A 33 10.32 -18.98 9.83
CA PHE A 33 9.05 -19.20 10.54
C PHE A 33 9.11 -20.42 11.48
N ASP A 34 10.30 -21.01 11.65
CA ASP A 34 10.57 -22.23 12.42
C ASP A 34 11.06 -21.96 13.85
N GLY A 35 11.15 -20.69 14.25
CA GLY A 35 11.62 -20.30 15.57
C GLY A 35 10.54 -20.37 16.66
N ALA A 36 10.89 -19.89 17.85
CA ALA A 36 10.01 -19.87 19.00
C ALA A 36 9.42 -18.47 19.20
N TYR A 37 8.20 -18.43 19.73
CA TYR A 37 7.58 -17.19 20.20
C TYR A 37 8.44 -16.50 21.26
N ASP A 38 8.58 -15.18 21.13
CA ASP A 38 9.26 -14.32 22.10
C ASP A 38 8.33 -13.16 22.52
N ILE A 39 7.97 -13.14 23.80
CA ILE A 39 7.08 -12.13 24.38
C ILE A 39 7.66 -10.71 24.31
N ALA A 40 8.98 -10.56 24.44
CA ALA A 40 9.62 -9.26 24.37
C ALA A 40 9.61 -8.74 22.93
N VAL A 41 9.83 -9.61 21.95
CA VAL A 41 9.68 -9.28 20.53
C VAL A 41 8.24 -8.85 20.24
N SER A 42 7.25 -9.63 20.66
CA SER A 42 5.83 -9.31 20.46
C SER A 42 5.45 -7.95 21.08
N ALA A 43 5.92 -7.65 22.29
CA ALA A 43 5.72 -6.35 22.92
C ALA A 43 6.35 -5.20 22.12
N HIS A 44 7.55 -5.40 21.57
CA HIS A 44 8.22 -4.39 20.75
C HIS A 44 7.52 -4.21 19.39
N LEU A 45 7.02 -5.29 18.76
CA LEU A 45 6.23 -5.19 17.52
C LEU A 45 4.96 -4.37 17.71
N ILE A 46 4.29 -4.50 18.86
CA ILE A 46 3.14 -3.66 19.21
C ILE A 46 3.56 -2.18 19.26
N GLN A 47 4.71 -1.87 19.87
CA GLN A 47 5.23 -0.50 19.90
C GLN A 47 5.52 0.04 18.49
N LEU A 48 6.29 -0.69 17.68
CA LEU A 48 6.66 -0.27 16.32
C LEU A 48 5.43 -0.07 15.43
N TYR A 49 4.45 -0.96 15.55
CA TYR A 49 3.16 -0.83 14.88
C TYR A 49 2.42 0.44 15.30
N ASN A 50 2.32 0.71 16.61
CA ASN A 50 1.64 1.90 17.10
C ASN A 50 2.33 3.19 16.63
N GLU A 51 3.66 3.21 16.61
CA GLU A 51 4.45 4.34 16.11
C GLU A 51 4.24 4.56 14.60
N ASP A 52 4.24 3.48 13.80
CA ASP A 52 3.96 3.51 12.36
C ASP A 52 2.57 4.11 12.08
N GLN A 53 1.55 3.68 12.82
CA GLN A 53 0.17 4.13 12.62
C GLN A 53 -0.10 5.53 13.19
N ALA A 54 0.56 5.93 14.27
CA ALA A 54 0.36 7.23 14.91
C ALA A 54 0.73 8.41 14.01
N ILE A 55 1.78 8.27 13.18
CA ILE A 55 2.24 9.34 12.27
C ILE A 55 1.25 9.55 11.11
N ARG A 56 0.36 8.57 10.84
CA ARG A 56 -0.57 8.54 9.70
C ARG A 56 -1.98 9.02 10.03
N GLN A 57 -2.17 9.64 11.20
CA GLN A 57 -3.49 10.13 11.61
C GLN A 57 -3.92 11.33 10.74
N PRO A 58 -5.18 11.39 10.27
CA PRO A 58 -5.68 12.50 9.49
C PRO A 58 -5.49 13.86 10.18
N GLY A 59 -5.13 14.89 9.42
CA GLY A 59 -5.00 16.26 9.92
C GLY A 59 -3.66 16.59 10.59
N GLN A 60 -2.75 15.63 10.73
CA GLN A 60 -1.41 15.88 11.22
C GLN A 60 -0.47 16.32 10.09
N ALA A 61 0.33 17.36 10.33
CA ALA A 61 1.41 17.73 9.42
C ALA A 61 2.51 16.66 9.47
N ILE A 62 2.83 16.07 8.32
CA ILE A 62 3.83 15.01 8.21
C ILE A 62 5.15 15.59 7.71
N ASN A 63 6.24 15.35 8.43
CA ASN A 63 7.58 15.48 7.88
C ASN A 63 7.89 14.22 7.07
N VAL A 64 7.74 14.33 5.75
CA VAL A 64 7.87 13.23 4.81
C VAL A 64 9.26 12.59 4.83
N GLU A 65 10.33 13.38 4.89
CA GLU A 65 11.70 12.87 4.88
C GLU A 65 12.00 12.06 6.14
N GLN A 66 11.57 12.58 7.29
CA GLN A 66 11.65 11.85 8.55
C GLN A 66 10.86 10.56 8.47
N LEU A 67 9.65 10.61 7.91
CA LEU A 67 8.79 9.43 7.86
C LEU A 67 9.36 8.31 6.99
N ILE A 68 9.93 8.63 5.83
CA ILE A 68 10.64 7.65 5.00
C ILE A 68 11.80 7.01 5.78
N THR A 69 12.53 7.82 6.54
CA THR A 69 13.64 7.35 7.37
C THR A 69 13.15 6.40 8.46
N ASP A 70 12.08 6.77 9.16
CA ASP A 70 11.50 5.98 10.24
C ASP A 70 10.88 4.67 9.72
N ASP A 71 10.22 4.70 8.56
CA ASP A 71 9.65 3.51 7.91
C ASP A 71 10.75 2.50 7.55
N ARG A 72 11.89 2.97 7.01
CA ARG A 72 13.06 2.12 6.74
C ARG A 72 13.61 1.50 8.02
N LEU A 73 13.81 2.30 9.07
CA LEU A 73 14.34 1.81 10.35
C LEU A 73 13.41 0.77 10.98
N ARG A 74 12.09 0.99 10.94
CA ARG A 74 11.11 -0.02 11.40
C ARG A 74 11.24 -1.32 10.63
N ARG A 75 11.33 -1.26 9.29
CA ARG A 75 11.52 -2.46 8.44
C ARG A 75 12.82 -3.20 8.79
N GLU A 76 13.92 -2.50 9.02
CA GLU A 76 15.19 -3.10 9.42
C GLU A 76 15.08 -3.88 10.74
N VAL A 77 14.42 -3.30 11.74
CA VAL A 77 14.22 -3.95 13.03
C VAL A 77 13.35 -5.21 12.90
N VAL A 78 12.19 -5.10 12.24
CA VAL A 78 11.28 -6.25 12.13
C VAL A 78 11.81 -7.34 11.20
N LEU A 79 12.63 -6.99 10.20
CA LEU A 79 13.34 -7.97 9.37
C LEU A 79 14.30 -8.80 10.22
N GLY A 80 15.00 -8.20 11.18
CA GLY A 80 15.86 -8.93 12.11
C GLY A 80 15.09 -9.99 12.91
N TYR A 81 13.88 -9.66 13.37
CA TYR A 81 13.00 -10.62 14.06
C TYR A 81 12.49 -11.73 13.13
N LEU A 82 12.19 -11.42 11.87
CA LEU A 82 11.80 -12.41 10.86
C LEU A 82 12.97 -13.36 10.56
N GLN A 83 14.20 -12.84 10.44
CA GLN A 83 15.40 -13.63 10.19
C GLN A 83 15.79 -14.51 11.39
N ALA A 84 15.48 -14.06 12.60
CA ALA A 84 15.66 -14.85 13.81
C ALA A 84 14.56 -15.92 14.01
N GLY A 85 13.48 -15.89 13.22
CA GLY A 85 12.34 -16.79 13.36
C GLY A 85 11.46 -16.48 14.58
N GLN A 86 11.52 -15.27 15.12
CA GLN A 86 10.84 -14.89 16.37
C GLN A 86 9.38 -14.44 16.18
N ILE A 87 8.91 -14.36 14.92
CA ILE A 87 7.55 -13.93 14.57
C ILE A 87 6.75 -15.16 14.14
N THR A 88 5.91 -15.65 15.05
CA THR A 88 5.16 -16.91 14.86
C THR A 88 3.66 -16.77 15.10
N ARG A 89 3.20 -15.65 15.68
CA ARG A 89 1.77 -15.41 15.95
C ARG A 89 1.11 -14.65 14.83
N ALA A 90 -0.15 -14.98 14.55
CA ALA A 90 -0.96 -14.32 13.53
C ALA A 90 -1.04 -12.79 13.69
N ASP A 91 -1.18 -12.29 14.91
CA ASP A 91 -1.26 -10.85 15.16
C ASP A 91 0.09 -10.14 15.00
N ASP A 92 1.21 -10.81 15.29
CA ASP A 92 2.55 -10.28 15.03
C ASP A 92 2.89 -10.30 13.53
N LEU A 93 2.50 -11.35 12.81
CA LEU A 93 2.58 -11.43 11.35
C LEU A 93 1.82 -10.27 10.70
N TYR A 94 0.59 -9.97 11.15
CA TYR A 94 -0.18 -8.83 10.67
C TYR A 94 0.51 -7.49 10.91
N ARG A 95 1.06 -7.25 12.11
CA ARG A 95 1.77 -6.00 12.43
C ARG A 95 2.96 -5.78 11.53
N VAL A 96 3.75 -6.84 11.31
CA VAL A 96 4.94 -6.78 10.47
C VAL A 96 4.56 -6.64 8.99
N ALA A 97 3.51 -7.31 8.55
CA ALA A 97 2.93 -7.12 7.22
C ALA A 97 2.56 -5.65 6.98
N LEU A 98 1.94 -4.98 7.96
CA LEU A 98 1.54 -3.58 7.81
C LEU A 98 2.75 -2.63 7.76
N ILE A 99 3.82 -2.93 8.50
CA ILE A 99 5.08 -2.18 8.41
C ILE A 99 5.71 -2.34 7.01
N PHE A 100 5.72 -3.56 6.45
CA PHE A 100 6.22 -3.79 5.09
C PHE A 100 5.27 -3.29 3.98
N GLN A 101 3.98 -3.12 4.27
CA GLN A 101 3.04 -2.47 3.35
C GLN A 101 3.48 -1.04 3.03
N HIS A 102 4.12 -0.35 3.99
CA HIS A 102 4.75 0.97 3.81
C HIS A 102 6.21 0.87 3.29
N GLY A 103 6.56 -0.25 2.66
CA GLY A 103 7.81 -0.43 1.94
C GLY A 103 7.96 0.48 0.73
N ASP A 104 9.12 0.39 0.08
CA ASP A 104 9.54 1.22 -1.04
C ASP A 104 9.85 0.40 -2.32
N CYS A 105 9.54 -0.90 -2.33
CA CYS A 105 9.89 -1.78 -3.45
C CYS A 105 8.95 -2.99 -3.57
N PRO A 106 8.92 -3.68 -4.74
CA PRO A 106 8.13 -4.89 -4.95
C PRO A 106 8.35 -5.99 -3.90
N ALA A 107 9.60 -6.26 -3.50
CA ALA A 107 9.88 -7.34 -2.55
C ALA A 107 9.30 -7.07 -1.15
N HIS A 108 9.21 -5.79 -0.74
CA HIS A 108 8.53 -5.42 0.50
C HIS A 108 7.02 -5.67 0.41
N TYR A 109 6.37 -5.30 -0.68
CA TYR A 109 4.94 -5.52 -0.86
C TYR A 109 4.61 -7.01 -0.99
N GLN A 110 5.46 -7.78 -1.67
CA GLN A 110 5.32 -9.24 -1.72
C GLN A 110 5.44 -9.85 -0.33
N LEU A 111 6.44 -9.45 0.47
CA LEU A 111 6.58 -9.92 1.83
C LEU A 111 5.37 -9.53 2.69
N ALA A 112 4.86 -8.29 2.56
CA ALA A 112 3.66 -7.86 3.25
C ALA A 112 2.46 -8.74 2.91
N ALA A 113 2.26 -9.07 1.63
CA ALA A 113 1.20 -9.97 1.20
C ALA A 113 1.36 -11.38 1.80
N ASP A 114 2.55 -11.96 1.73
CA ASP A 114 2.83 -13.31 2.26
C ASP A 114 2.59 -13.39 3.77
N LEU A 115 3.02 -12.38 4.53
CA LEU A 115 2.82 -12.32 5.98
C LEU A 115 1.35 -12.10 6.35
N ALA A 116 0.65 -11.21 5.64
CA ALA A 116 -0.77 -10.96 5.87
C ALA A 116 -1.62 -12.19 5.53
N TYR A 117 -1.30 -12.90 4.45
CA TYR A 117 -1.99 -14.14 4.09
C TYR A 117 -1.79 -15.22 5.16
N ARG A 118 -0.56 -15.41 5.65
CA ARG A 118 -0.28 -16.33 6.78
C ARG A 118 -1.07 -15.95 8.03
N ALA A 119 -1.11 -14.66 8.38
CA ALA A 119 -1.90 -14.18 9.52
C ALA A 119 -3.40 -14.48 9.35
N TYR A 120 -3.92 -14.30 8.14
CA TYR A 120 -5.31 -14.61 7.80
C TYR A 120 -5.62 -16.10 7.94
N GLU A 121 -4.77 -16.96 7.38
CA GLU A 121 -4.90 -18.43 7.48
C GLU A 121 -4.82 -18.93 8.93
N ASP A 122 -4.04 -18.25 9.77
CA ASP A 122 -3.93 -18.51 11.21
C ASP A 122 -5.12 -17.92 12.03
N GLY A 123 -6.16 -17.41 11.35
CA GLY A 123 -7.41 -16.95 11.96
C GLY A 123 -7.47 -15.47 12.31
N TYR A 124 -6.45 -14.67 11.97
CA TYR A 124 -6.49 -13.21 12.14
C TYR A 124 -7.16 -12.56 10.94
N THR A 125 -8.49 -12.66 10.87
CA THR A 125 -9.30 -12.30 9.69
C THR A 125 -9.12 -10.85 9.21
N THR A 126 -8.77 -9.92 10.10
CA THR A 126 -8.43 -8.52 9.74
C THR A 126 -7.28 -8.44 8.73
N ALA A 127 -6.42 -9.44 8.66
CA ALA A 127 -5.32 -9.50 7.71
C ALA A 127 -5.76 -9.74 6.25
N GLY A 128 -7.00 -10.17 6.00
CA GLY A 128 -7.49 -10.41 4.64
C GLY A 128 -7.47 -9.17 3.75
N TRP A 129 -7.93 -8.02 4.29
CA TRP A 129 -7.84 -6.74 3.59
C TRP A 129 -6.38 -6.35 3.33
N LEU A 130 -5.49 -6.56 4.31
CA LEU A 130 -4.08 -6.21 4.18
C LEU A 130 -3.37 -7.07 3.13
N TYR A 131 -3.70 -8.36 3.04
CA TYR A 131 -3.21 -9.24 1.97
C TYR A 131 -3.59 -8.70 0.59
N ALA A 132 -4.87 -8.40 0.38
CA ALA A 132 -5.34 -7.82 -0.88
C ALA A 132 -4.64 -6.49 -1.20
N ALA A 133 -4.49 -5.62 -0.20
CA ALA A 133 -3.85 -4.33 -0.37
C ALA A 133 -2.34 -4.41 -0.66
N ALA A 134 -1.65 -5.39 -0.09
CA ALA A 134 -0.25 -5.65 -0.37
C ALA A 134 -0.05 -6.27 -1.76
N LEU A 135 -0.92 -7.22 -2.15
CA LEU A 135 -0.83 -7.86 -3.45
C LEU A 135 -1.08 -6.88 -4.59
N ASP A 136 -2.11 -6.03 -4.48
CA ASP A 136 -2.37 -5.00 -5.51
C ASP A 136 -1.18 -4.05 -5.68
N ARG A 137 -0.53 -3.67 -4.57
CA ARG A 137 0.65 -2.79 -4.61
C ARG A 137 1.86 -3.48 -5.23
N TYR A 138 2.08 -4.76 -4.92
CA TYR A 138 3.09 -5.59 -5.58
C TYR A 138 2.83 -5.70 -7.09
N GLN A 139 1.59 -5.90 -7.50
CA GLN A 139 1.20 -5.97 -8.92
C GLN A 139 1.52 -4.66 -9.64
N GLN A 140 1.08 -3.52 -9.10
CA GLN A 140 1.37 -2.21 -9.67
C GLN A 140 2.88 -1.98 -9.86
N ASN A 141 3.66 -2.25 -8.81
CA ASN A 141 5.11 -2.06 -8.83
C ASN A 141 5.86 -3.11 -9.68
N THR A 142 5.15 -4.10 -10.21
CA THR A 142 5.65 -5.07 -11.20
C THR A 142 5.00 -4.89 -12.57
N GLY A 143 4.33 -3.75 -12.81
CA GLY A 143 3.72 -3.40 -14.10
C GLY A 143 2.42 -4.14 -14.42
N ARG A 144 1.77 -4.73 -13.41
CA ARG A 144 0.49 -5.44 -13.53
C ARG A 144 -0.65 -4.62 -12.93
N LEU A 145 -1.84 -4.78 -13.50
CA LEU A 145 -3.05 -4.21 -12.90
C LEU A 145 -3.36 -4.90 -11.57
N PRO A 146 -3.83 -4.15 -10.55
CA PRO A 146 -4.45 -4.68 -9.34
C PRO A 146 -5.52 -5.73 -9.61
N SER A 147 -5.63 -6.73 -8.74
CA SER A 147 -6.70 -7.73 -8.81
C SER A 147 -7.90 -7.36 -7.91
N TYR A 148 -7.63 -6.84 -6.71
CA TYR A 148 -8.67 -6.60 -5.69
C TYR A 148 -9.29 -5.21 -5.76
N GLY A 149 -8.55 -4.20 -6.23
CA GLY A 149 -9.04 -2.82 -6.39
C GLY A 149 -8.89 -1.96 -5.13
N THR A 150 -7.86 -2.18 -4.32
CA THR A 150 -7.66 -1.44 -3.07
C THR A 150 -6.79 -0.18 -3.24
N GLN A 151 -6.18 0.01 -4.41
CA GLN A 151 -5.24 1.11 -4.66
C GLN A 151 -5.95 2.28 -5.33
N TYR A 152 -5.59 3.49 -4.90
CA TYR A 152 -6.13 4.75 -5.39
C TYR A 152 -4.98 5.64 -5.82
N THR A 153 -5.22 6.46 -6.84
CA THR A 153 -4.29 7.48 -7.33
C THR A 153 -5.06 8.78 -7.58
N ILE A 154 -4.33 9.84 -7.89
CA ILE A 154 -4.93 11.09 -8.37
C ILE A 154 -5.01 11.02 -9.90
N ASP A 155 -6.22 11.18 -10.43
CA ASP A 155 -6.46 11.22 -11.86
C ASP A 155 -5.97 12.55 -12.47
N ILE A 156 -5.96 12.60 -13.80
CA ILE A 156 -5.44 13.77 -14.54
C ILE A 156 -6.24 15.07 -14.30
N ARG A 157 -7.43 14.97 -13.71
CA ARG A 157 -8.31 16.09 -13.35
C ARG A 157 -8.12 16.52 -11.89
N GLY A 158 -7.23 15.89 -11.14
CA GLY A 158 -6.97 16.24 -9.73
C GLY A 158 -7.93 15.57 -8.74
N HIS A 159 -8.66 14.54 -9.18
CA HIS A 159 -9.58 13.79 -8.31
C HIS A 159 -9.00 12.43 -7.95
N PHE A 160 -9.29 11.93 -6.75
CA PHE A 160 -8.98 10.56 -6.40
C PHE A 160 -9.80 9.60 -7.26
N ALA A 161 -9.11 8.61 -7.83
CA ALA A 161 -9.70 7.54 -8.60
C ALA A 161 -9.14 6.20 -8.14
N GLN A 162 -9.99 5.18 -8.16
CA GLN A 162 -9.53 3.80 -7.99
C GLN A 162 -8.68 3.40 -9.20
N CYS A 163 -7.57 2.72 -8.95
CA CYS A 163 -6.77 2.17 -10.02
C CYS A 163 -7.55 1.09 -10.81
N PRO A 164 -7.38 1.01 -12.15
CA PRO A 164 -8.04 -0.01 -12.95
C PRO A 164 -7.65 -1.42 -12.49
N VAL A 165 -8.63 -2.32 -12.40
CA VAL A 165 -8.42 -3.72 -12.00
C VAL A 165 -8.36 -4.66 -13.20
N ASP A 166 -7.72 -5.82 -13.05
CA ASP A 166 -7.63 -6.85 -14.10
C ASP A 166 -8.94 -7.62 -14.35
N GLY A 167 -9.90 -7.54 -13.43
CA GLY A 167 -11.21 -8.21 -13.51
C GLY A 167 -11.19 -9.70 -13.19
N SER A 168 -10.09 -10.23 -12.63
CA SER A 168 -9.94 -11.65 -12.29
C SER A 168 -10.67 -12.06 -11.01
N ILE A 169 -10.93 -11.11 -10.10
CA ILE A 169 -11.52 -11.34 -8.79
C ILE A 169 -12.99 -10.89 -8.75
N THR A 170 -13.86 -11.80 -8.31
CA THR A 170 -15.29 -11.57 -8.06
C THR A 170 -15.55 -10.88 -6.72
N ASP A 171 -16.74 -10.32 -6.54
CA ASP A 171 -17.10 -9.71 -5.25
C ASP A 171 -17.27 -10.73 -4.12
N ALA A 172 -17.54 -12.00 -4.43
CA ALA A 172 -17.57 -13.07 -3.43
C ALA A 172 -16.15 -13.34 -2.88
N GLU A 173 -15.16 -13.44 -3.76
CA GLU A 173 -13.75 -13.60 -3.38
C GLU A 173 -13.22 -12.36 -2.62
N ARG A 174 -13.65 -11.14 -2.99
CA ARG A 174 -13.38 -9.92 -2.18
C ARG A 174 -13.96 -10.06 -0.77
N ALA A 175 -15.21 -10.50 -0.65
CA ALA A 175 -15.90 -10.63 0.62
C ALA A 175 -15.26 -11.68 1.55
N GLU A 176 -14.70 -12.77 1.00
CA GLU A 176 -13.95 -13.78 1.78
C GLU A 176 -12.77 -13.17 2.55
N LEU A 177 -12.11 -12.17 1.94
CA LEU A 177 -11.02 -11.42 2.55
C LEU A 177 -11.48 -10.18 3.35
N GLY A 178 -12.80 -9.98 3.49
CA GLY A 178 -13.38 -8.85 4.21
C GLY A 178 -13.35 -7.52 3.44
N LEU A 179 -13.19 -7.55 2.11
CA LEU A 179 -13.28 -6.36 1.26
C LEU A 179 -14.73 -6.04 0.88
N ALA A 180 -14.98 -4.78 0.56
CA ALA A 180 -16.23 -4.34 -0.08
C ALA A 180 -16.27 -4.76 -1.55
N SER A 181 -17.44 -4.63 -2.20
CA SER A 181 -17.59 -4.89 -3.63
C SER A 181 -16.70 -3.96 -4.47
N LEU A 182 -16.38 -4.35 -5.70
CA LEU A 182 -15.61 -3.50 -6.60
C LEU A 182 -16.29 -2.14 -6.82
N ALA A 183 -17.62 -2.13 -6.92
CA ALA A 183 -18.41 -0.92 -7.09
C ALA A 183 -18.30 0.01 -5.87
N ASP A 184 -18.34 -0.53 -4.65
CA ASP A 184 -18.18 0.25 -3.41
C ASP A 184 -16.75 0.78 -3.26
N LEU A 185 -15.74 -0.04 -3.60
CA LEU A 185 -14.34 0.39 -3.63
C LEU A 185 -14.12 1.51 -4.65
N HIS A 186 -14.76 1.44 -5.81
CA HIS A 186 -14.74 2.51 -6.80
C HIS A 186 -15.37 3.79 -6.26
N ALA A 187 -16.57 3.69 -5.67
CA ALA A 187 -17.29 4.83 -5.09
C ALA A 187 -16.54 5.48 -3.92
N ARG A 188 -15.72 4.72 -3.17
CA ARG A 188 -14.90 5.25 -2.07
C ARG A 188 -13.88 6.29 -2.53
N ALA A 189 -13.45 6.28 -3.80
CA ALA A 189 -12.43 7.21 -4.29
C ALA A 189 -12.81 8.67 -4.04
N SER A 190 -14.07 9.04 -4.30
CA SER A 190 -14.54 10.43 -4.09
C SER A 190 -14.59 10.86 -2.62
N SER A 191 -14.48 9.93 -1.65
CA SER A 191 -14.41 10.28 -0.23
C SER A 191 -13.07 10.96 0.15
N PHE A 192 -12.05 10.82 -0.68
CA PHE A 192 -10.74 11.43 -0.49
C PHE A 192 -10.66 12.87 -1.03
N ASP A 193 -11.45 13.21 -2.05
CA ASP A 193 -11.50 14.56 -2.64
C ASP A 193 -11.90 15.64 -1.61
N GLY A 194 -12.74 15.29 -0.62
CA GLY A 194 -13.13 16.21 0.44
C GLY A 194 -12.01 16.51 1.45
N GLN A 195 -10.92 15.75 1.41
CA GLN A 195 -9.81 15.83 2.38
C GLN A 195 -8.59 16.54 1.79
N PHE A 196 -8.44 16.54 0.47
CA PHE A 196 -7.26 17.05 -0.23
C PHE A 196 -7.68 17.85 -1.47
N GLN A 197 -7.15 19.06 -1.60
CA GLN A 197 -7.28 19.83 -2.84
C GLN A 197 -6.03 19.62 -3.69
N VAL A 198 -6.21 18.96 -4.84
CA VAL A 198 -5.13 18.75 -5.81
C VAL A 198 -5.46 19.54 -7.07
N GLU A 199 -4.50 20.35 -7.51
CA GLU A 199 -4.64 21.06 -8.78
C GLU A 199 -4.62 20.05 -9.94
N PRO A 200 -5.52 20.19 -10.94
CA PRO A 200 -5.50 19.35 -12.11
C PRO A 200 -4.15 19.39 -12.83
N SER A 201 -3.80 18.32 -13.52
CA SER A 201 -2.66 18.32 -14.44
C SER A 201 -2.85 19.40 -15.52
N PRO A 202 -1.77 20.04 -16.01
CA PRO A 202 -1.85 20.91 -17.19
C PRO A 202 -2.48 20.23 -18.41
N TRP A 203 -2.44 18.89 -18.46
CA TRP A 203 -3.03 18.05 -19.50
C TRP A 203 -4.47 17.62 -19.20
N GLY A 204 -5.08 18.05 -18.09
CA GLY A 204 -6.44 17.67 -17.69
C GLY A 204 -7.51 17.99 -18.73
N ALA A 205 -7.35 19.11 -19.45
CA ALA A 205 -8.29 19.51 -20.51
C ALA A 205 -8.42 18.48 -21.66
N PHE A 206 -7.41 17.63 -21.87
CA PHE A 206 -7.48 16.60 -22.90
C PHE A 206 -8.47 15.48 -22.54
N ALA A 207 -8.76 15.26 -21.24
CA ALA A 207 -9.77 14.29 -20.81
C ALA A 207 -11.20 14.70 -21.19
N GLU A 208 -11.43 15.98 -21.47
CA GLU A 208 -12.74 16.55 -21.83
C GLU A 208 -12.96 16.63 -23.35
N LEU A 209 -11.96 16.26 -24.16
CA LEU A 209 -12.06 16.35 -25.62
C LEU A 209 -13.07 15.33 -26.16
N PRO A 210 -14.02 15.75 -27.02
CA PRO A 210 -14.99 14.84 -27.63
C PRO A 210 -14.29 13.71 -28.40
N GLY A 211 -14.72 12.47 -28.16
CA GLY A 211 -14.24 11.28 -28.87
C GLY A 211 -12.89 10.73 -28.43
N VAL A 212 -11.96 11.57 -27.96
CA VAL A 212 -10.60 11.13 -27.54
C VAL A 212 -10.36 11.21 -26.03
N GLY A 213 -11.10 12.06 -25.33
CA GLY A 213 -10.94 12.31 -23.91
C GLY A 213 -11.02 11.08 -23.01
N PRO A 214 -12.01 10.17 -23.19
CA PRO A 214 -12.09 8.94 -22.40
C PRO A 214 -10.86 8.05 -22.53
N TYR A 215 -10.27 7.95 -23.73
CA TYR A 215 -9.04 7.17 -23.94
C TYR A 215 -7.84 7.83 -23.28
N PHE A 216 -7.72 9.15 -23.40
CA PHE A 216 -6.65 9.91 -22.78
C PHE A 216 -6.71 9.81 -21.24
N TYR A 217 -7.91 9.92 -20.68
CA TYR A 217 -8.18 9.70 -19.26
C TYR A 217 -7.74 8.30 -18.83
N GLN A 218 -8.19 7.26 -19.53
CA GLN A 218 -7.89 5.87 -19.17
C GLN A 218 -6.39 5.57 -19.23
N VAL A 219 -5.70 6.00 -20.29
CA VAL A 219 -4.25 5.79 -20.43
C VAL A 219 -3.48 6.54 -19.33
N SER A 220 -3.91 7.77 -19.02
CA SER A 220 -3.27 8.59 -17.98
C SER A 220 -3.49 8.00 -16.58
N LEU A 221 -4.68 7.46 -16.31
CA LEU A 221 -4.99 6.77 -15.06
C LEU A 221 -4.18 5.48 -14.90
N ILE A 222 -4.08 4.66 -15.96
CA ILE A 222 -3.24 3.46 -15.95
C ILE A 222 -1.77 3.85 -15.68
N TRP A 223 -1.29 4.90 -16.37
CA TRP A 223 0.07 5.38 -16.18
C TRP A 223 0.34 5.78 -14.73
N ALA A 224 -0.52 6.61 -14.14
CA ALA A 224 -0.40 7.09 -12.76
C ALA A 224 -0.60 6.00 -11.68
N CYS A 225 -1.13 4.84 -12.06
CA CYS A 225 -1.26 3.69 -11.18
C CYS A 225 -0.06 2.74 -11.23
N LEU A 226 0.73 2.79 -12.31
CA LEU A 226 1.87 1.90 -12.54
C LEU A 226 3.22 2.59 -12.34
N HIS A 227 3.25 3.92 -12.24
CA HIS A 227 4.46 4.75 -12.16
C HIS A 227 4.30 5.87 -11.15
#